data_AF-A0A8H4TYB2-F1
#
_entry.id   AF-A0A8H4TYB2-F1
#
_cell.length_a   1.000
_cell.length_b   1.000
_cell.length_c   1.000
_cell.angle_alpha   90.00
_cell.angle_beta   90.00
_cell.angle_gamma   90.00
#
_symmetry.space_group_name_H-M   'P 1'
#
loop_
_entity.id
_entity.type
_entity.pdbx_description
1 polymer ?
#
loop_
_entity_poly.entity_id
_entity_poly.type
_entity_poly.pdbx_seq_one_letter_code
_entity_poly.pdbx_strand_id
1 'polypeptide(L)'
;MATDDIQYPPGFGLKDVVGWGTTGLVVLDKSTRTVIKTPLDHENASLISRERQIYERFTEKGGHRGLLTYYGTFDSGIRLQYASNYHLRSVNKRNPGNGKERLSWAIQIAEAIDYIHTAGVIHGDLTCANIFLDEGLNAKLADFAGSSIDGSPLLVAVPASHEFPGPLLSIQGDLFAFGCVLYEIMTEQVPHDGKTDDKIRSLYASDVFPDTRPLGAVGRIIHKCWLGQYPESKALVQHLKSTSPSIECLNH
;
A
#
# COMPACT_ATOMS: atom_id res chain seq x y z
N MET A 1 17.93 11.44 -16.83
CA MET A 1 17.29 12.76 -17.00
C MET A 1 18.23 13.79 -16.42
N ALA A 2 18.62 14.79 -17.20
CA ALA A 2 19.39 15.92 -16.69
C ALA A 2 18.52 16.70 -15.70
N THR A 3 19.10 17.22 -14.63
CA THR A 3 18.40 17.87 -13.50
C THR A 3 17.71 19.20 -13.84
N ASP A 4 17.86 19.69 -15.07
CA ASP A 4 17.48 21.04 -15.47
C ASP A 4 16.05 21.17 -16.05
N ASP A 5 15.32 20.07 -16.27
CA ASP A 5 13.94 20.07 -16.82
C ASP A 5 12.85 19.68 -15.80
N ILE A 6 13.18 19.55 -14.52
CA ILE A 6 12.18 19.22 -13.49
C ILE A 6 11.36 20.48 -13.16
N GLN A 7 10.07 20.46 -13.48
CA GLN A 7 9.15 21.51 -13.09
C GLN A 7 8.68 21.29 -11.64
N TYR A 8 9.15 22.14 -10.73
CA TYR A 8 8.74 22.10 -9.31
C TYR A 8 7.39 22.81 -9.10
N PRO A 9 6.59 22.38 -8.09
CA PRO A 9 5.40 23.12 -7.70
C PRO A 9 5.77 24.54 -7.23
N PRO A 10 4.88 25.53 -7.41
CA PRO A 10 5.15 26.91 -7.01
C PRO A 10 5.60 27.03 -5.55
N GLY A 11 6.75 27.67 -5.32
CA GLY A 11 7.32 27.88 -3.98
C GLY A 11 8.24 26.77 -3.48
N PHE A 12 8.47 25.71 -4.25
CA PHE A 12 9.33 24.57 -3.90
C PHE A 12 10.52 24.44 -4.85
N GLY A 13 11.55 23.73 -4.42
CA GLY A 13 12.68 23.37 -5.27
C GLY A 13 13.33 22.04 -4.90
N LEU A 14 14.49 21.75 -5.48
CA LEU A 14 15.20 20.46 -5.30
C LEU A 14 15.40 20.06 -3.83
N LYS A 15 15.67 21.03 -2.95
CA LYS A 15 15.88 20.81 -1.51
C LYS A 15 14.66 20.27 -0.76
N ASP A 16 13.48 20.39 -1.35
CA ASP A 16 12.20 20.00 -0.77
C ASP A 16 11.73 18.64 -1.28
N VAL A 17 12.40 18.07 -2.28
CA VAL A 17 12.05 16.78 -2.87
C VAL A 17 12.28 15.65 -1.87
N VAL A 18 11.25 14.84 -1.65
CA VAL A 18 11.30 13.66 -0.76
C VAL A 18 11.04 12.35 -1.50
N GLY A 19 10.57 12.43 -2.75
CA GLY A 19 10.43 11.29 -3.63
C GLY A 19 10.12 11.71 -5.06
N TRP A 20 10.43 10.84 -6.01
CA TRP A 20 9.96 10.92 -7.39
C TRP A 20 9.80 9.50 -7.91
N GLY A 21 8.90 9.29 -8.86
CA GLY A 21 8.68 8.00 -9.49
C GLY A 21 7.78 8.11 -10.70
N THR A 22 7.30 6.98 -11.19
CA THR A 22 6.43 6.89 -12.37
C THR A 22 5.18 7.76 -12.27
N THR A 23 4.67 7.98 -11.05
CA THR A 23 3.40 8.68 -10.83
C THR A 23 3.55 10.19 -10.61
N GLY A 24 4.75 10.70 -10.34
CA GLY A 24 4.95 12.12 -10.08
C GLY A 24 6.17 12.48 -9.22
N LEU A 25 6.34 13.78 -9.02
CA LEU A 25 7.28 14.38 -8.08
C LEU A 25 6.59 14.62 -6.74
N VAL A 26 7.25 14.29 -5.63
CA VAL A 26 6.76 14.53 -4.27
C VAL A 26 7.70 15.48 -3.54
N VAL A 27 7.17 16.62 -3.14
CA VAL A 27 7.90 17.63 -2.33
C VAL A 27 7.28 17.77 -0.95
N LEU A 28 8.12 18.00 0.06
CA LEU A 28 7.73 18.24 1.45
C LEU A 28 7.57 19.72 1.72
N ASP A 29 6.36 20.11 2.11
CA ASP A 29 6.09 21.41 2.72
C ASP A 29 6.33 21.32 4.23
N LYS A 30 7.55 21.71 4.64
CA LYS A 30 7.97 21.71 6.05
C LYS A 30 7.13 22.63 6.93
N SER A 31 6.56 23.70 6.37
CA SER A 31 5.80 24.68 7.14
C SER A 31 4.45 24.12 7.62
N THR A 32 3.82 23.30 6.77
CA THR A 32 2.53 22.67 7.06
C THR A 32 2.65 21.20 7.45
N ARG A 33 3.84 20.61 7.36
CA ARG A 33 4.10 19.16 7.51
C ARG A 33 3.19 18.34 6.59
N THR A 34 3.07 18.77 5.33
CA THR A 34 2.34 18.05 4.27
C THR A 34 3.25 17.77 3.09
N VAL A 35 2.84 16.87 2.20
CA VAL A 35 3.51 16.64 0.92
C VAL A 35 2.63 17.11 -0.22
N ILE A 36 3.27 17.56 -1.30
CA ILE A 36 2.62 17.89 -2.56
C ILE A 36 3.13 16.90 -3.59
N LYS A 37 2.20 16.19 -4.24
CA LYS A 37 2.47 15.30 -5.35
C LYS A 37 1.99 15.96 -6.64
N THR A 38 2.91 16.22 -7.56
CA THR A 38 2.63 16.81 -8.88
C THR A 38 3.03 15.86 -10.00
N PRO A 39 2.42 15.96 -11.18
CA PRO A 39 2.88 15.19 -12.33
C PRO A 39 4.30 15.60 -12.72
N LEU A 40 5.11 14.65 -13.22
CA LEU A 40 6.44 14.94 -13.77
C LEU A 40 6.36 15.59 -15.15
N ASP A 41 5.32 15.25 -15.91
CA ASP A 41 5.08 15.69 -17.28
C ASP A 41 3.58 15.59 -17.62
N HIS A 42 3.21 15.99 -18.83
CA HIS A 42 1.83 15.95 -19.30
C HIS A 42 1.26 14.52 -19.42
N GLU A 43 2.10 13.50 -19.62
CA GLU A 43 1.65 12.11 -19.76
C GLU A 43 1.14 11.56 -18.43
N ASN A 44 1.79 11.97 -17.33
CA ASN A 44 1.46 11.54 -15.97
C ASN A 44 0.33 12.34 -15.30
N ALA A 45 -0.19 13.40 -15.95
CA ALA A 45 -1.29 14.21 -15.40
C ALA A 45 -2.57 13.39 -15.16
N SER A 46 -2.82 12.36 -15.99
CA SER A 46 -3.97 11.47 -15.84
C SER A 46 -3.92 10.64 -14.56
N LEU A 47 -2.72 10.22 -14.12
CA LEU A 47 -2.49 9.45 -12.90
C LEU A 47 -2.79 10.30 -11.65
N ILE A 48 -2.34 11.56 -11.64
CA ILE A 48 -2.65 12.51 -10.57
C ILE A 48 -4.15 12.82 -10.52
N SER A 49 -4.80 12.95 -11.69
CA SER A 49 -6.25 13.15 -11.77
C SER A 49 -7.03 11.95 -11.20
N ARG A 50 -6.59 10.72 -11.49
CA ARG A 50 -7.16 9.48 -10.91
C ARG A 50 -7.01 9.47 -9.40
N GLU A 51 -5.80 9.73 -8.90
CA GLU A 51 -5.52 9.74 -7.46
C GLU A 51 -6.35 10.80 -6.73
N ARG A 52 -6.44 12.02 -7.30
CA ARG A 52 -7.30 13.09 -6.80
C ARG A 52 -8.76 12.64 -6.67
N GLN A 53 -9.34 12.07 -7.73
CA GLN A 53 -10.73 11.61 -7.75
C GLN A 53 -10.99 10.58 -6.64
N ILE A 54 -10.04 9.68 -6.41
CA ILE A 54 -10.14 8.65 -5.37
C ILE A 54 -10.11 9.28 -3.97
N TYR A 55 -9.17 10.20 -3.71
CA TYR A 55 -9.10 10.87 -2.41
C TYR A 55 -10.28 11.81 -2.13
N GLU A 56 -10.79 12.51 -3.14
CA GLU A 56 -12.02 13.30 -3.04
C GLU A 56 -13.19 12.41 -2.61
N ARG A 57 -13.38 11.25 -3.26
CA ARG A 57 -14.40 10.27 -2.87
C ARG A 57 -14.21 9.76 -1.45
N PHE A 58 -12.98 9.47 -1.04
CA PHE A 58 -12.72 9.04 0.34
C PHE A 58 -13.11 10.14 1.33
N THR A 59 -12.83 11.40 1.01
CA THR A 59 -13.18 12.55 1.85
C THR A 59 -14.70 12.71 1.97
N GLU A 60 -15.42 12.60 0.85
CA GLU A 60 -16.90 12.63 0.82
C GLU A 60 -17.54 11.51 1.66
N LYS A 61 -16.89 10.35 1.74
CA LYS A 61 -17.31 9.21 2.57
C LYS A 61 -16.86 9.29 4.04
N GLY A 62 -16.26 10.41 4.47
CA GLY A 62 -15.84 10.66 5.85
C GLY A 62 -14.38 10.32 6.16
N GLY A 63 -13.64 9.79 5.18
CA GLY A 63 -12.24 9.42 5.32
C GLY A 63 -12.02 8.15 6.16
N HIS A 64 -10.76 7.71 6.21
CA HIS A 64 -10.37 6.56 7.01
C HIS A 64 -8.97 6.74 7.60
N ARG A 65 -8.80 6.39 8.89
CA ARG A 65 -7.54 6.59 9.64
C ARG A 65 -6.34 5.85 9.06
N GLY A 66 -6.58 4.78 8.29
CA GLY A 66 -5.55 3.98 7.64
C GLY A 66 -5.14 4.51 6.26
N LEU A 67 -5.63 5.68 5.83
CA LEU A 67 -5.24 6.36 4.59
C LEU A 67 -4.49 7.65 4.92
N LEU A 68 -3.70 8.16 3.97
CA LEU A 68 -3.17 9.52 4.06
C LEU A 68 -4.32 10.54 4.01
N THR A 69 -4.28 11.54 4.88
CA THR A 69 -5.24 12.66 4.82
C THR A 69 -5.05 13.45 3.53
N TYR A 70 -6.14 13.70 2.81
CA TYR A 70 -6.17 14.60 1.65
C TYR A 70 -6.54 16.02 2.07
N TYR A 71 -5.74 17.00 1.65
CA TYR A 71 -5.91 18.42 1.98
C TYR A 71 -6.41 19.27 0.81
N GLY A 72 -6.74 18.65 -0.32
CA GLY A 72 -7.18 19.35 -1.53
C GLY A 72 -6.12 19.39 -2.64
N THR A 73 -6.48 20.05 -3.73
CA THR A 73 -5.59 20.30 -4.86
C THR A 73 -4.51 21.32 -4.50
N PHE A 74 -3.35 21.21 -5.14
CA PHE A 74 -2.30 22.23 -5.09
C PHE A 74 -1.72 22.41 -6.48
N ASP A 75 -2.04 23.53 -7.13
CA ASP A 75 -1.72 23.78 -8.53
C ASP A 75 -2.20 22.60 -9.42
N SER A 76 -1.31 21.97 -10.20
CA SER A 76 -1.58 20.78 -11.02
C SER A 76 -1.57 19.46 -10.24
N GLY A 77 -1.29 19.51 -8.93
CA GLY A 77 -1.11 18.35 -8.07
C GLY A 77 -2.13 18.23 -6.94
N ILE A 78 -1.80 17.38 -5.99
CA ILE A 78 -2.57 17.13 -4.76
C ILE A 78 -1.71 17.33 -3.52
N ARG A 79 -2.34 17.76 -2.42
CA ARG A 79 -1.70 17.88 -1.10
C ARG A 79 -2.17 16.77 -0.18
N LEU A 80 -1.23 16.04 0.41
CA LEU A 80 -1.46 14.89 1.26
C LEU A 80 -0.72 15.02 2.60
N GLN A 81 -1.15 14.22 3.58
CA GLN A 81 -0.44 14.03 4.85
C GLN A 81 1.01 13.60 4.61
N TYR A 82 1.94 14.22 5.33
CA TYR A 82 3.30 13.69 5.39
C TYR A 82 3.39 12.58 6.44
N ALA A 83 3.72 11.36 6.00
CA ALA A 83 4.00 10.23 6.87
C ALA A 83 5.53 10.13 7.09
N SER A 84 5.97 10.58 8.26
CA SER A 84 7.38 10.91 8.53
C SER A 84 8.31 9.71 8.72
N ASN A 85 7.79 8.51 8.95
CA ASN A 85 8.58 7.33 9.31
C ASN A 85 8.88 6.40 8.13
N TYR A 86 8.90 6.94 6.91
CA TYR A 86 9.11 6.20 5.65
C TYR A 86 8.06 5.10 5.43
N HIS A 87 8.18 4.40 4.30
CA HIS A 87 7.33 3.24 3.99
C HIS A 87 7.84 1.97 4.67
N LEU A 88 6.95 0.99 4.91
CA LEU A 88 7.22 -0.24 5.66
C LEU A 88 8.40 -1.04 5.10
N ARG A 89 8.56 -1.06 3.77
CA ARG A 89 9.72 -1.68 3.10
C ARG A 89 11.06 -1.10 3.58
N SER A 90 11.11 0.18 3.92
CA SER A 90 12.30 0.86 4.46
C SER A 90 12.46 0.66 5.96
N VAL A 91 11.36 0.63 6.71
CA VAL A 91 11.35 0.42 8.17
C VAL A 91 11.90 -0.96 8.53
N ASN A 92 11.49 -2.01 7.80
CA ASN A 92 11.99 -3.37 7.98
C ASN A 92 13.53 -3.47 7.90
N LYS A 93 14.18 -2.56 7.17
CA LYS A 93 15.65 -2.56 7.01
C LYS A 93 16.39 -1.75 8.08
N ARG A 94 15.72 -0.85 8.80
CA ARG A 94 16.35 0.13 9.70
C ARG A 94 16.00 -0.09 11.16
N ASN A 95 14.72 -0.30 11.46
CA ASN A 95 14.21 -0.54 12.80
C ASN A 95 12.99 -1.47 12.70
N PRO A 96 13.22 -2.79 12.68
CA PRO A 96 12.13 -3.75 12.54
C PRO A 96 11.14 -3.60 13.69
N GLY A 97 9.84 -3.48 13.37
CA GLY A 97 8.81 -3.41 14.40
C GLY A 97 8.77 -4.70 15.25
N ASN A 98 8.36 -4.57 16.50
CA ASN A 98 8.10 -5.73 17.36
C ASN A 98 6.78 -6.43 16.97
N GLY A 99 6.49 -7.59 17.57
CA GLY A 99 5.30 -8.37 17.23
C GLY A 99 3.97 -7.63 17.40
N LYS A 100 3.85 -6.74 18.39
CA LYS A 100 2.64 -5.92 18.62
C LYS A 100 2.48 -4.85 17.54
N GLU A 101 3.58 -4.20 17.16
CA GLU A 101 3.59 -3.20 16.08
C GLU A 101 3.21 -3.84 14.73
N ARG A 102 3.85 -4.97 14.38
CA ARG A 102 3.57 -5.72 13.15
C ARG A 102 2.10 -6.12 13.04
N LEU A 103 1.51 -6.57 14.14
CA LEU A 103 0.10 -6.94 14.19
C LEU A 103 -0.83 -5.73 14.09
N SER A 104 -0.49 -4.63 14.79
CA SER A 104 -1.22 -3.36 14.67
C SER A 104 -1.23 -2.87 13.22
N TRP A 105 -0.08 -2.89 12.54
CA TRP A 105 0.00 -2.53 11.12
C TRP A 105 -0.87 -3.44 10.26
N ALA A 106 -0.80 -4.76 10.45
CA ALA A 106 -1.62 -5.72 9.70
C ALA A 106 -3.12 -5.42 9.81
N ILE A 107 -3.61 -5.11 11.02
CA ILE A 107 -5.02 -4.75 11.26
C ILE A 107 -5.36 -3.43 10.57
N GLN A 108 -4.53 -2.40 10.74
CA GLN A 108 -4.77 -1.08 10.15
C GLN A 108 -4.80 -1.12 8.62
N ILE A 109 -3.91 -1.89 8.00
CA ILE A 109 -3.87 -2.10 6.56
C ILE A 109 -5.12 -2.85 6.10
N ALA A 110 -5.53 -3.93 6.78
CA ALA A 110 -6.73 -4.67 6.41
C ALA A 110 -8.01 -3.81 6.54
N GLU A 111 -8.12 -2.98 7.57
CA GLU A 111 -9.22 -2.02 7.72
C GLU A 111 -9.22 -0.98 6.59
N ALA A 112 -8.05 -0.48 6.18
CA ALA A 112 -7.94 0.42 5.05
C ALA A 112 -8.37 -0.24 3.72
N ILE A 113 -8.00 -1.51 3.51
CA ILE A 113 -8.41 -2.28 2.33
C ILE A 113 -9.94 -2.47 2.30
N ASP A 114 -10.54 -2.85 3.43
CA ASP A 114 -12.00 -2.96 3.55
C ASP A 114 -12.69 -1.64 3.21
N TYR A 115 -12.18 -0.53 3.75
CA TYR A 115 -12.69 0.80 3.43
C TYR A 115 -12.62 1.13 1.94
N ILE A 116 -11.47 0.97 1.28
CA ILE A 116 -11.35 1.32 -0.15
C ILE A 116 -12.23 0.41 -1.04
N HIS A 117 -12.38 -0.87 -0.69
CA HIS A 117 -13.27 -1.80 -1.41
C HIS A 117 -14.73 -1.35 -1.30
N THR A 118 -15.18 -0.95 -0.10
CA THR A 118 -16.55 -0.41 0.10
C THR A 118 -16.77 0.95 -0.59
N ALA A 119 -15.68 1.64 -0.96
CA ALA A 119 -15.71 2.87 -1.74
C ALA A 119 -15.64 2.62 -3.27
N GLY A 120 -15.66 1.35 -3.71
CA GLY A 120 -15.61 0.99 -5.13
C GLY A 120 -14.21 1.12 -5.74
N VAL A 121 -13.17 1.09 -4.91
CA VAL A 121 -11.76 1.22 -5.33
C VAL A 121 -11.04 -0.10 -5.14
N ILE A 122 -10.31 -0.54 -6.16
CA ILE A 122 -9.33 -1.64 -6.08
C ILE A 122 -7.95 -1.01 -6.17
N HIS A 123 -7.09 -1.29 -5.19
CA HIS A 123 -5.78 -0.65 -5.09
C HIS A 123 -4.88 -1.06 -6.27
N GLY A 124 -4.75 -2.36 -6.52
CA GLY A 124 -4.00 -2.93 -7.64
C GLY A 124 -2.47 -2.93 -7.46
N ASP A 125 -1.91 -2.03 -6.67
CA ASP A 125 -0.46 -2.01 -6.35
C ASP A 125 -0.17 -2.06 -4.83
N LEU A 126 -0.81 -3.00 -4.13
CA LEU A 126 -0.67 -3.10 -2.68
C LEU A 126 0.69 -3.74 -2.31
N THR A 127 1.63 -2.93 -1.83
CA THR A 127 2.98 -3.37 -1.41
C THR A 127 3.44 -2.63 -0.16
N CYS A 128 4.47 -3.15 0.54
CA CYS A 128 5.09 -2.43 1.66
C CYS A 128 5.80 -1.12 1.24
N ALA A 129 5.96 -0.84 -0.05
CA ALA A 129 6.47 0.45 -0.54
C ALA A 129 5.38 1.54 -0.57
N ASN A 130 4.11 1.12 -0.68
CA ASN A 130 2.93 1.99 -0.74
C ASN A 130 2.20 2.09 0.62
N ILE A 131 2.82 1.59 1.69
CA ILE A 131 2.31 1.69 3.06
C ILE A 131 3.31 2.46 3.91
N PHE A 132 2.92 3.65 4.34
CA PHE A 132 3.74 4.56 5.14
C PHE A 132 3.43 4.45 6.62
N LEU A 133 4.37 4.89 7.46
CA LEU A 133 4.15 5.06 8.88
C LEU A 133 4.07 6.56 9.23
N ASP A 134 3.00 6.95 9.94
CA ASP A 134 2.91 8.29 10.52
C ASP A 134 3.78 8.44 11.77
N GLU A 135 3.78 9.64 12.37
CA GLU A 135 4.57 9.97 13.57
C GLU A 135 4.28 9.04 14.75
N GLY A 136 3.06 8.51 14.85
CA GLY A 136 2.65 7.55 15.87
C GLY A 136 2.86 6.09 15.48
N LEU A 137 3.64 5.81 14.43
CA LEU A 137 3.86 4.48 13.86
C LEU A 137 2.58 3.78 13.40
N ASN A 138 1.57 4.54 12.97
CA ASN A 138 0.37 3.97 12.36
C ASN A 138 0.55 3.81 10.86
N ALA A 139 0.10 2.67 10.32
CA ALA A 139 0.12 2.36 8.91
C ALA A 139 -0.87 3.23 8.13
N LYS A 140 -0.40 3.77 7.00
CA LYS A 140 -1.12 4.61 6.06
C LYS A 140 -0.95 4.05 4.66
N LEU A 141 -2.02 3.50 4.10
CA LEU A 141 -2.07 3.11 2.70
C LEU A 141 -2.07 4.37 1.82
N ALA A 142 -1.27 4.32 0.76
CA ALA A 142 -0.99 5.45 -0.12
C ALA A 142 -0.81 4.99 -1.58
N ASP A 143 -0.67 5.96 -2.48
CA ASP A 143 -0.49 5.81 -3.92
C ASP A 143 -1.65 5.12 -4.65
N PHE A 144 -2.70 5.91 -4.93
CA PHE A 144 -3.88 5.45 -5.68
C PHE A 144 -3.83 5.82 -7.16
N ALA A 145 -2.68 6.30 -7.65
CA ALA A 145 -2.56 6.82 -9.01
C ALA A 145 -2.82 5.74 -10.07
N GLY A 146 -2.42 4.51 -9.78
CA GLY A 146 -2.64 3.31 -10.60
C GLY A 146 -3.96 2.57 -10.35
N SER A 147 -4.73 2.99 -9.34
CA SER A 147 -5.86 2.23 -8.83
C SER A 147 -7.10 2.34 -9.73
N SER A 148 -7.95 1.33 -9.62
CA SER A 148 -9.26 1.32 -10.26
C SER A 148 -10.29 2.04 -9.40
N ILE A 149 -11.19 2.77 -10.04
CA ILE A 149 -12.38 3.34 -9.44
C ILE A 149 -13.59 2.93 -10.28
N ASP A 150 -14.60 2.33 -9.63
CA ASP A 150 -15.84 1.84 -10.27
C ASP A 150 -15.60 0.91 -11.49
N GLY A 151 -14.55 0.09 -11.41
CA GLY A 151 -14.22 -0.88 -12.46
C GLY A 151 -13.42 -0.31 -13.65
N SER A 152 -12.89 0.91 -13.54
CA SER A 152 -11.91 1.40 -14.51
C SER A 152 -10.68 0.49 -14.57
N PRO A 153 -9.96 0.39 -15.70
CA PRO A 153 -8.71 -0.37 -15.76
C PRO A 153 -7.68 0.10 -14.72
N LEU A 154 -6.88 -0.84 -14.22
CA LEU A 154 -5.66 -0.51 -13.48
C LEU A 154 -4.67 0.19 -14.42
N LEU A 155 -4.01 1.24 -13.93
CA LEU A 155 -3.01 2.00 -14.68
C LEU A 155 -1.58 1.70 -14.22
N VAL A 156 -1.40 0.60 -13.50
CA VAL A 156 -0.13 0.15 -12.91
C VAL A 156 0.08 -1.33 -13.19
N ALA A 157 1.35 -1.72 -13.36
CA ALA A 157 1.72 -3.12 -13.45
C ALA A 157 1.90 -3.68 -12.03
N VAL A 158 1.16 -4.76 -11.72
CA VAL A 158 1.29 -5.45 -10.44
C VAL A 158 2.64 -6.17 -10.42
N PRO A 159 3.48 -6.01 -9.37
CA PRO A 159 4.73 -6.75 -9.27
C PRO A 159 4.45 -8.26 -9.20
N ALA A 160 5.24 -9.08 -9.90
CA ALA A 160 5.03 -10.54 -9.93
C ALA A 160 4.95 -11.18 -8.54
N SER A 161 5.68 -10.65 -7.56
CA SER A 161 5.64 -11.08 -6.15
C SER A 161 4.29 -10.88 -5.45
N HIS A 162 3.44 -10.00 -5.96
CA HIS A 162 2.12 -9.66 -5.42
C HIS A 162 1.00 -9.97 -6.42
N GLU A 163 1.34 -10.53 -7.59
CA GLU A 163 0.43 -10.77 -8.69
C GLU A 163 -0.44 -12.00 -8.41
N PHE A 164 -1.75 -11.76 -8.26
CA PHE A 164 -2.73 -12.82 -8.10
C PHE A 164 -2.85 -13.62 -9.41
N PRO A 165 -2.83 -14.97 -9.39
CA PRO A 165 -2.96 -15.79 -10.61
C PRO A 165 -4.29 -15.66 -11.36
N GLY A 166 -5.31 -15.05 -10.74
CA GLY A 166 -6.62 -14.80 -11.34
C GLY A 166 -6.76 -13.38 -11.89
N PRO A 167 -8.00 -12.87 -11.99
CA PRO A 167 -8.25 -11.50 -12.45
C PRO A 167 -7.59 -10.45 -11.54
N LEU A 168 -6.66 -9.67 -12.07
CA LEU A 168 -5.93 -8.65 -11.30
C LEU A 168 -6.83 -7.54 -10.78
N LEU A 169 -7.80 -7.10 -11.60
CA LEU A 169 -8.82 -6.15 -11.18
C LEU A 169 -9.90 -6.87 -10.37
N SER A 170 -9.57 -7.20 -9.12
CA SER A 170 -10.51 -7.87 -8.20
C SER A 170 -10.17 -7.59 -6.73
N ILE A 171 -11.17 -7.78 -5.88
CA ILE A 171 -10.99 -7.81 -4.42
C ILE A 171 -9.96 -8.90 -4.07
N GLN A 172 -10.06 -10.06 -4.71
CA GLN A 172 -9.14 -11.18 -4.47
C GLN A 172 -7.69 -10.82 -4.82
N GLY A 173 -7.46 -9.99 -5.84
CA GLY A 173 -6.15 -9.43 -6.17
C GLY A 173 -5.53 -8.65 -5.02
N ASP A 174 -6.27 -7.70 -4.46
CA ASP A 174 -5.81 -6.91 -3.30
C ASP A 174 -5.64 -7.79 -2.05
N LEU A 175 -6.52 -8.78 -1.81
CA LEU A 175 -6.39 -9.69 -0.67
C LEU A 175 -5.17 -10.61 -0.80
N PHE A 176 -4.87 -11.09 -2.00
CA PHE A 176 -3.66 -11.85 -2.28
C PHE A 176 -2.41 -11.00 -2.00
N ALA A 177 -2.38 -9.78 -2.53
CA ALA A 177 -1.30 -8.82 -2.30
C ALA A 177 -1.15 -8.46 -0.81
N PHE A 178 -2.26 -8.38 -0.06
CA PHE A 178 -2.22 -8.23 1.40
C PHE A 178 -1.53 -9.41 2.08
N GLY A 179 -1.77 -10.64 1.62
CA GLY A 179 -1.04 -11.82 2.10
C GLY A 179 0.47 -11.67 1.91
N CYS A 180 0.90 -11.14 0.75
CA CYS A 180 2.31 -10.84 0.47
C CYS A 180 2.89 -9.74 1.38
N VAL A 181 2.15 -8.65 1.59
CA VAL A 181 2.50 -7.58 2.52
C VAL A 181 2.64 -8.11 3.95
N LEU A 182 1.70 -8.93 4.40
CA LEU A 182 1.73 -9.50 5.74
C LEU A 182 2.90 -10.48 5.92
N TYR A 183 3.20 -11.29 4.91
CA TYR A 183 4.39 -12.13 4.89
C TYR A 183 5.66 -11.28 5.04
N GLU A 184 5.75 -10.19 4.28
CA GLU A 184 6.91 -9.30 4.31
C GLU A 184 7.06 -8.56 5.65
N ILE A 185 5.98 -8.08 6.24
CA ILE A 185 6.00 -7.48 7.59
C ILE A 185 6.53 -8.48 8.62
N MET A 186 6.14 -9.75 8.51
CA MET A 186 6.45 -10.76 9.51
C MET A 186 7.84 -11.38 9.33
N THR A 187 8.34 -11.46 8.10
CA THR A 187 9.59 -12.17 7.77
C THR A 187 10.71 -11.26 7.28
N GLU A 188 10.41 -9.99 7.01
CA GLU A 188 11.30 -9.01 6.38
C GLU A 188 11.75 -9.42 4.96
N GLN A 189 11.11 -10.44 4.38
CA GLN A 189 11.40 -10.97 3.06
C GLN A 189 10.20 -10.83 2.15
N VAL A 190 10.45 -10.50 0.89
CA VAL A 190 9.42 -10.56 -0.15
C VAL A 190 9.10 -12.03 -0.43
N PRO A 191 7.82 -12.42 -0.63
CA PRO A 191 7.51 -13.77 -1.05
C PRO A 191 8.26 -14.16 -2.32
N HIS A 192 8.87 -15.35 -2.30
CA HIS A 192 9.66 -15.89 -3.41
C HIS A 192 10.86 -15.03 -3.84
N ASP A 193 11.44 -14.26 -2.92
CA ASP A 193 12.60 -13.40 -3.20
C ASP A 193 13.74 -14.14 -3.92
N GLY A 194 14.46 -13.41 -4.77
CA GLY A 194 15.55 -13.90 -5.62
C GLY A 194 15.15 -14.77 -6.82
N LYS A 195 13.84 -14.96 -7.08
CA LYS A 195 13.35 -15.67 -8.29
C LYS A 195 12.97 -14.68 -9.38
N THR A 196 12.99 -15.15 -10.63
CA THR A 196 12.50 -14.36 -11.77
C THR A 196 10.99 -14.22 -11.73
N ASP A 197 10.46 -13.14 -12.31
CA ASP A 197 9.01 -12.89 -12.37
C ASP A 197 8.23 -14.08 -12.95
N ASP A 198 8.69 -14.67 -14.05
CA ASP A 198 8.05 -15.84 -14.67
C ASP A 198 8.04 -17.06 -13.73
N LYS A 199 9.11 -17.22 -12.94
CA LYS A 199 9.17 -18.31 -11.96
C LYS A 199 8.20 -18.05 -10.82
N ILE A 200 8.09 -16.82 -10.34
CA ILE A 200 7.14 -16.44 -9.29
C ILE A 200 5.70 -16.71 -9.76
N ARG A 201 5.34 -16.22 -10.95
CA ARG A 201 4.00 -16.47 -11.55
C ARG A 201 3.70 -17.97 -11.68
N SER A 202 4.67 -18.76 -12.16
CA SER A 202 4.53 -20.22 -12.27
C SER A 202 4.31 -20.90 -10.92
N LEU A 203 4.97 -20.44 -9.86
CA LEU A 203 4.80 -20.97 -8.50
C LEU A 203 3.40 -20.65 -7.97
N TYR A 204 2.95 -19.40 -8.09
CA TYR A 204 1.60 -19.01 -7.65
C TYR A 204 0.50 -19.72 -8.44
N ALA A 205 0.65 -19.89 -9.76
CA ALA A 205 -0.30 -20.64 -10.58
C ALA A 205 -0.38 -22.14 -10.19
N SER A 206 0.61 -22.65 -9.45
CA SER A 206 0.65 -24.03 -8.96
C SER A 206 0.37 -24.13 -7.45
N ASP A 207 -0.17 -23.07 -6.83
CA ASP A 207 -0.40 -22.96 -5.38
C ASP A 207 0.86 -23.23 -4.53
N VAL A 208 2.04 -22.92 -5.05
CA VAL A 208 3.32 -23.06 -4.33
C VAL A 208 3.70 -21.72 -3.70
N PHE A 209 3.59 -21.66 -2.37
CA PHE A 209 3.89 -20.46 -1.58
C PHE A 209 5.09 -20.68 -0.64
N PRO A 210 5.73 -19.60 -0.15
CA PRO A 210 6.70 -19.70 0.94
C PRO A 210 6.09 -20.32 2.21
N ASP A 211 6.91 -21.00 3.02
CA ASP A 211 6.44 -21.62 4.25
C ASP A 211 6.05 -20.58 5.31
N THR A 212 4.80 -20.61 5.74
CA THR A 212 4.26 -19.72 6.78
C THR A 212 3.94 -20.44 8.09
N ARG A 213 4.16 -21.76 8.19
CA ARG A 213 3.88 -22.53 9.41
C ARG A 213 4.59 -21.97 10.66
N PRO A 214 5.85 -21.50 10.60
CA PRO A 214 6.51 -20.88 11.75
C PRO A 214 5.82 -19.61 12.27
N LEU A 215 5.01 -18.93 11.45
CA LEU A 215 4.27 -17.72 11.81
C LEU A 215 2.95 -18.03 12.55
N GLY A 216 2.67 -19.31 12.82
CA GLY A 216 1.53 -19.74 13.62
C GLY A 216 0.19 -19.25 13.06
N ALA A 217 -0.55 -18.49 13.88
CA ALA A 217 -1.89 -18.02 13.51
C ALA A 217 -1.86 -16.98 12.38
N VAL A 218 -0.86 -16.10 12.36
CA VAL A 218 -0.65 -15.14 11.26
C VAL A 218 -0.35 -15.89 9.96
N GLY A 219 0.46 -16.96 10.05
CA GLY A 219 0.79 -17.80 8.89
C GLY A 219 -0.44 -18.41 8.21
N ARG A 220 -1.44 -18.83 8.99
CA ARG A 220 -2.73 -19.30 8.47
C ARG A 220 -3.49 -18.20 7.75
N ILE A 221 -3.48 -16.96 8.28
CA ILE A 221 -4.15 -15.83 7.64
C ILE A 221 -3.51 -15.53 6.28
N ILE A 222 -2.17 -15.46 6.23
CA ILE A 222 -1.40 -15.29 4.98
C ILE A 222 -1.80 -16.35 3.95
N HIS A 223 -1.79 -17.62 4.36
CA HIS A 223 -2.10 -18.73 3.46
C HIS A 223 -3.56 -18.68 2.94
N LYS A 224 -4.51 -18.27 3.79
CA LYS A 224 -5.91 -18.06 3.37
C LYS A 224 -6.05 -16.93 2.35
N CYS A 225 -5.25 -15.87 2.46
CA CYS A 225 -5.20 -14.80 1.46
C CYS A 225 -4.72 -15.34 0.11
N TRP A 226 -3.62 -16.08 0.11
CA TRP A 226 -3.03 -16.64 -1.12
C TRP A 226 -3.94 -17.65 -1.83
N LEU A 227 -4.70 -18.43 -1.06
CA LEU A 227 -5.69 -19.37 -1.61
C LEU A 227 -7.04 -18.73 -1.96
N GLY A 228 -7.20 -17.41 -1.81
CA GLY A 228 -8.47 -16.72 -2.11
C GLY A 228 -9.64 -17.14 -1.20
N GLN A 229 -9.37 -17.57 0.04
CA GLN A 229 -10.37 -18.12 0.96
C GLN A 229 -11.12 -17.07 1.78
N TYR A 230 -10.87 -15.78 1.52
CA TYR A 230 -11.69 -14.69 2.03
C TYR A 230 -12.58 -14.17 0.89
N PRO A 231 -13.92 -14.24 1.03
CA PRO A 231 -14.82 -13.75 -0.01
C PRO A 231 -14.78 -12.22 -0.15
N GLU A 232 -14.49 -11.53 0.95
CA GLU A 232 -14.42 -10.07 1.04
C GLU A 232 -13.38 -9.64 2.09
N SER A 233 -12.93 -8.38 2.00
CA SER A 233 -11.97 -7.75 2.92
C SER A 233 -12.48 -7.71 4.38
N LYS A 234 -13.78 -7.51 4.59
CA LYS A 234 -14.40 -7.58 5.92
C LYS A 234 -14.15 -8.90 6.65
N ALA A 235 -14.22 -10.03 5.94
CA ALA A 235 -13.97 -11.35 6.52
C ALA A 235 -12.50 -11.51 6.96
N LEU A 236 -11.56 -10.93 6.21
CA LEU A 236 -10.15 -10.85 6.59
C LEU A 236 -9.96 -10.00 7.85
N VAL A 237 -10.57 -8.81 7.91
CA VAL A 237 -10.47 -7.90 9.08
C VAL A 237 -10.96 -8.59 10.35
N GLN A 238 -12.11 -9.28 10.27
CA GLN A 238 -12.68 -10.01 11.41
C GLN A 238 -11.74 -11.11 11.91
N HIS A 239 -11.14 -11.88 11.01
CA HIS A 239 -10.22 -12.97 11.38
C HIS A 239 -8.90 -12.45 11.96
N LEU A 240 -8.35 -11.35 11.44
CA LEU A 240 -7.16 -10.69 12.03
C LEU A 240 -7.45 -10.23 13.46
N LYS A 241 -8.57 -9.53 13.68
CA LYS A 241 -8.95 -9.02 15.01
C LYS A 241 -9.20 -10.14 16.01
N SER A 242 -9.88 -11.23 15.61
CA SER A 242 -10.12 -12.37 16.52
C SER A 242 -8.83 -13.10 16.90
N THR A 243 -7.81 -13.03 16.05
CA THR A 243 -6.51 -13.68 16.28
C THR A 243 -5.59 -12.82 17.14
N SER A 244 -5.83 -11.50 17.23
CA SER A 244 -4.96 -10.56 17.92
C SER A 244 -4.63 -10.93 19.38
N PRO A 245 -5.61 -11.32 20.22
CA PRO A 245 -5.33 -11.69 21.62
C PRO A 245 -4.43 -12.93 21.75
N SER A 246 -4.50 -13.85 20.79
CA SER A 246 -3.69 -15.08 20.79
C SER A 246 -2.23 -14.85 20.36
N ILE A 247 -1.98 -13.78 19.60
CA ILE A 247 -0.63 -13.44 19.10
C ILE A 247 0.14 -12.62 20.13
N GLU A 248 -0.53 -11.77 20.91
CA GLU A 248 0.11 -10.98 21.97
C GLU A 248 0.70 -11.85 23.10
N CYS A 249 0.13 -13.03 23.35
CA CYS A 249 0.63 -13.97 24.37
C CYS A 249 1.90 -14.74 23.97
N LEU A 250 2.28 -14.78 22.69
CA LEU A 250 3.45 -15.53 22.20
C LEU A 250 4.75 -14.72 22.20
N ASN A 251 4.67 -13.41 22.46
CA ASN A 251 5.81 -12.48 22.48
C ASN A 251 6.20 -12.02 23.90
N HIS A 252 5.76 -12.76 24.92
CA HIS A 252 6.16 -12.65 26.33
C HIS A 252 6.81 -13.95 26.78
#